data_AF-A0A0P1KTX9-F1
#
_entry.id   AF-A0A0P1KTX9-F1
#
_cell.length_a   1.000
_cell.length_b   1.000
_cell.length_c   1.000
_cell.angle_alpha   90.00
_cell.angle_beta   90.00
_cell.angle_gamma   90.00
#
_symmetry.space_group_name_H-M   'P 1'
#
loop_
_entity.id
_entity.type
_entity.pdbx_description
1 polymer ?
#
loop_
_entity_poly.entity_id
_entity_poly.type
_entity_poly.pdbx_seq_one_letter_code
_entity_poly.pdbx_strand_id
1 'polypeptide(L)'
;MDDSSKIKPYIAHLDGQLKKLAKGVELFTSKSLDEQLLEMKTEREKLDLTNRYAYVLSSLLFAYMKLLDVKDLAPIKQELDRVKRYMNLAKQLDQKNEGETLHRKEEQERAKKLINSALDGRTSGPAISKVNFEGKHTRFKDHLVDSPEDRGKLSQELQKQVLESKRSKTNKPKGGVSKKGKK
;
A
#
# COMPACT_ATOMS: atom_id res chain seq x y z
N MET A 1 47.09 47.54 1.84
CA MET A 1 46.39 48.04 0.65
C MET A 1 44.96 47.54 0.69
N ASP A 2 44.00 48.42 0.44
CA ASP A 2 42.57 48.29 0.77
C ASP A 2 41.82 47.15 0.06
N ASP A 3 41.88 45.94 0.64
CA ASP A 3 41.00 44.81 0.31
C ASP A 3 39.52 45.05 0.67
N SER A 4 39.19 46.20 1.26
CA SER A 4 37.82 46.63 1.56
C SER A 4 36.96 46.75 0.30
N SER A 5 37.55 46.97 -0.87
CA SER A 5 36.85 46.95 -2.16
C SER A 5 36.32 45.56 -2.55
N LYS A 6 36.98 44.48 -2.13
CA LYS A 6 36.60 43.10 -2.45
C LYS A 6 35.46 42.58 -1.58
N ILE A 7 35.34 43.06 -0.34
CA ILE A 7 34.30 42.59 0.60
C ILE A 7 32.96 43.31 0.42
N LYS A 8 32.97 44.56 -0.05
CA LYS A 8 31.77 45.39 -0.27
C LYS A 8 30.67 44.70 -1.10
N PRO A 9 30.96 44.00 -2.22
CA PRO A 9 29.94 43.27 -2.97
C PRO A 9 29.26 42.16 -2.18
N TYR A 10 30.01 41.44 -1.33
CA TYR A 10 29.44 40.36 -0.50
C TYR A 10 28.49 40.92 0.57
N ILE A 11 28.86 42.05 1.18
CA ILE A 11 28.01 42.75 2.16
C ILE A 11 26.74 43.25 1.48
N ALA A 12 26.86 43.93 0.34
CA ALA A 12 25.71 44.44 -0.41
C ALA A 12 24.78 43.30 -0.87
N HIS A 13 25.36 42.16 -1.26
CA HIS A 13 24.59 40.97 -1.62
C HIS A 13 23.82 40.41 -0.41
N LEU A 14 24.50 40.27 0.73
CA LEU A 14 23.90 39.79 1.98
C LEU A 14 22.75 40.70 2.43
N ASP A 15 22.95 42.02 2.44
CA ASP A 15 21.89 42.98 2.78
C ASP A 15 20.69 42.87 1.84
N GLY A 16 20.94 42.67 0.54
CA GLY A 16 19.90 42.41 -0.45
C GLY A 16 19.11 41.13 -0.16
N GLN A 17 19.79 40.05 0.24
CA GLN A 17 19.16 38.79 0.62
C GLN A 17 18.36 38.92 1.92
N LEU A 18 18.90 39.60 2.93
CA LEU A 18 18.22 39.85 4.21
C LEU A 18 16.92 40.65 4.01
N LYS A 19 16.94 41.69 3.18
CA LYS A 19 15.72 42.47 2.85
C LYS A 19 14.64 41.63 2.17
N LYS A 20 15.04 40.69 1.30
CA LYS A 20 14.09 39.75 0.66
C LYS A 20 13.54 38.73 1.66
N LEU A 21 14.42 38.19 2.50
CA LEU A 21 14.07 37.19 3.50
C LEU A 21 13.15 37.77 4.59
N ALA A 22 13.41 39.00 5.04
CA ALA A 22 12.61 39.68 6.06
C ALA A 22 11.12 39.69 5.72
N LYS A 23 10.75 40.07 4.49
CA LYS A 23 9.35 40.04 4.01
C LYS A 23 8.76 38.63 4.05
N GLY A 24 9.55 37.62 3.69
CA GLY A 24 9.12 36.23 3.73
C GLY A 24 8.90 35.71 5.15
N VAL A 25 9.77 36.11 6.09
CA VAL A 25 9.65 35.76 7.51
C VAL A 25 8.46 36.47 8.14
N GLU A 26 8.26 37.76 7.89
CA GLU A 26 7.11 38.53 8.37
C GLU A 26 5.77 37.89 7.96
N LEU A 27 5.66 37.46 6.70
CA LEU A 27 4.47 36.75 6.23
C LEU A 27 4.33 35.38 6.93
N PHE A 28 5.43 34.64 7.05
CA PHE A 28 5.45 33.31 7.66
C PHE A 28 5.09 33.33 9.15
N THR A 29 5.49 34.37 9.87
CA THR A 29 5.22 34.56 11.32
C THR A 29 4.06 35.52 11.60
N SER A 30 3.21 35.78 10.60
CA SER A 30 2.07 36.71 10.74
C SER A 30 1.01 36.23 11.75
N LYS A 31 0.92 34.90 11.94
CA LYS A 31 0.13 34.24 12.98
C LYS A 31 1.06 33.41 13.87
N SER A 32 0.63 33.15 15.10
CA SER A 32 1.38 32.24 15.98
C SER A 32 1.39 30.80 15.43
N LEU A 33 2.41 30.03 15.79
CA LEU A 33 2.50 28.62 15.39
C LEU A 33 1.27 27.82 15.85
N ASP A 34 0.80 28.07 17.08
CA ASP A 34 -0.35 27.36 17.65
C ASP A 34 -1.63 27.64 16.87
N GLU A 35 -1.87 28.90 16.47
CA GLU A 35 -3.00 29.27 15.60
C GLU A 35 -2.90 28.59 14.23
N GLN A 36 -1.71 28.59 13.61
CA GLN A 36 -1.50 27.95 12.31
C GLN A 36 -1.74 26.42 12.39
N LEU A 37 -1.33 25.79 13.48
CA LEU A 37 -1.55 24.35 13.71
C LEU A 37 -3.02 24.02 13.99
N LEU A 38 -3.76 24.92 14.63
CA LEU A 38 -5.20 24.76 14.86
C LEU A 38 -6.01 24.83 13.56
N GLU A 39 -5.60 25.69 12.62
CA GLU A 39 -6.24 25.85 11.31
C GLU A 39 -6.04 24.65 10.38
N MET A 40 -4.98 23.85 10.59
CA MET A 40 -4.64 22.71 9.75
C MET A 40 -5.51 21.48 10.05
N LYS A 41 -6.07 20.89 8.99
CA LYS A 41 -7.00 19.76 9.09
C LYS A 41 -6.27 18.42 9.20
N THR A 42 -5.10 18.31 8.58
CA THR A 42 -4.37 17.04 8.51
C THR A 42 -3.11 17.06 9.37
N GLU A 43 -2.83 15.96 10.05
CA GLU A 43 -1.60 15.80 10.83
C GLU A 43 -0.35 15.85 9.94
N ARG A 44 -0.46 15.48 8.66
CA ARG A 44 0.65 15.59 7.69
C ARG A 44 1.02 17.04 7.38
N GLU A 45 0.04 17.94 7.28
CA GLU A 45 0.29 19.37 7.11
C GLU A 45 0.93 19.97 8.38
N LYS A 46 0.45 19.57 9.57
CA LYS A 46 1.05 19.99 10.85
C LYS A 46 2.51 19.54 10.97
N LEU A 47 2.81 18.30 10.56
CA LEU A 47 4.18 17.78 10.49
C LEU A 47 5.05 18.58 9.50
N ASP A 48 4.49 18.97 8.36
CA ASP A 48 5.21 19.79 7.37
C ASP A 48 5.55 21.16 7.94
N LEU A 49 4.56 21.81 8.57
CA LEU A 49 4.70 23.14 9.15
C LEU A 49 5.76 23.14 10.25
N THR A 50 5.66 22.22 11.21
CA THR A 50 6.62 22.12 12.33
C THR A 50 8.05 21.87 11.83
N ASN A 51 8.24 20.96 10.87
CA ASN A 51 9.55 20.73 10.25
C ASN A 51 10.06 21.98 9.53
N ARG A 52 9.19 22.73 8.84
CA ARG A 52 9.55 23.97 8.16
C ARG A 52 9.99 25.06 9.13
N TYR A 53 9.29 25.24 10.26
CA TYR A 53 9.71 26.17 11.32
C TYR A 53 11.08 25.79 11.88
N ALA A 54 11.28 24.51 12.22
CA ALA A 54 12.56 24.02 12.74
C ALA A 54 13.71 24.24 11.74
N TYR A 55 13.46 24.02 10.46
CA TYR A 55 14.43 24.26 9.39
C TYR A 55 14.80 25.75 9.27
N VAL A 56 13.81 26.64 9.20
CA VAL A 56 14.06 28.09 9.09
C VAL A 56 14.83 28.58 10.29
N LEU A 57 14.40 28.24 11.51
CA LEU A 57 15.05 28.68 12.74
C LEU A 57 16.51 28.19 12.83
N SER A 58 16.75 26.90 12.59
CA SER A 58 18.10 26.33 12.65
C SER A 58 19.02 26.93 11.58
N SER A 59 18.49 27.20 10.38
CA SER A 59 19.24 27.82 9.28
C SER A 59 19.61 29.28 9.57
N LEU A 60 18.68 30.05 10.14
CA LEU A 60 18.92 31.43 10.56
C LEU A 60 19.95 31.49 11.68
N LEU A 61 19.84 30.60 12.67
CA LEU A 61 20.81 30.52 13.76
C LEU A 61 22.21 30.14 13.25
N PHE A 62 22.31 29.21 12.31
CA PHE A 62 23.57 28.87 11.65
C PHE A 62 24.19 30.07 10.93
N ALA A 63 23.40 30.82 10.15
CA ALA A 63 23.87 32.03 9.46
C ALA A 63 24.32 33.11 10.46
N TYR A 64 23.60 33.29 11.56
CA TYR A 64 23.96 34.21 12.63
C TYR A 64 25.28 33.83 13.31
N MET A 65 25.48 32.55 13.64
CA MET A 65 26.74 32.06 14.20
C MET A 65 27.92 32.24 13.24
N LYS A 66 27.69 32.10 11.93
CA LYS A 66 28.70 32.39 10.91
C LYS A 66 29.08 33.86 10.86
N LEU A 67 28.12 34.76 11.04
CA LEU A 67 28.36 36.20 11.07
C LEU A 67 29.18 36.62 12.31
N LEU A 68 28.93 35.98 13.45
CA LEU A 68 29.65 36.20 14.70
C LEU A 68 31.03 35.52 14.77
N ASP A 69 31.44 34.81 13.72
CA ASP A 69 32.69 34.04 13.67
C ASP A 69 32.84 33.04 14.84
N VAL A 70 31.76 32.34 15.18
CA VAL A 70 31.80 31.29 16.20
C VAL A 70 32.65 30.13 15.68
N LYS A 71 33.71 29.80 16.44
CA LYS A 71 34.67 28.74 16.07
C LYS A 71 34.05 27.34 16.08
N ASP A 72 33.30 27.02 17.13
CA ASP A 72 32.62 25.72 17.24
C ASP A 72 31.21 25.78 16.65
N LEU A 73 31.04 25.10 15.52
CA LEU A 73 29.77 24.96 14.82
C LEU A 73 29.19 23.54 14.95
N ALA A 74 29.81 22.65 15.73
CA ALA A 74 29.33 21.28 15.91
C ALA A 74 27.90 21.23 16.49
N PRO A 75 27.55 22.03 17.53
CA PRO A 75 26.20 21.98 18.10
C PRO A 75 25.11 22.34 17.09
N ILE A 76 25.30 23.43 16.33
CA ILE A 76 24.30 23.85 15.35
C ILE A 76 24.22 22.91 14.14
N LYS A 77 25.33 22.29 13.74
CA LYS A 77 25.32 21.25 12.70
C LYS A 77 24.54 20.00 13.14
N GLN A 78 24.65 19.61 14.41
CA GLN A 78 23.86 18.49 14.95
C GLN A 78 22.35 18.79 14.91
N GLU A 79 21.93 20.03 15.19
CA GLU A 79 20.53 20.43 15.05
C GLU A 79 20.07 20.44 13.58
N LEU A 80 20.90 20.89 12.64
CA LEU A 80 20.61 20.77 11.20
C LEU A 80 20.46 19.31 10.76
N ASP A 81 21.34 18.42 11.23
CA ASP A 81 21.24 16.98 10.97
C ASP A 81 19.97 16.39 11.60
N ARG A 82 19.58 16.87 12.79
CA ARG A 82 18.33 16.47 13.44
C ARG A 82 17.12 16.88 12.60
N VAL A 83 17.05 18.11 12.12
CA VAL A 83 15.98 18.58 11.21
C VAL A 83 15.95 17.73 9.94
N LYS A 84 17.12 17.48 9.33
CA LYS A 84 17.24 16.65 8.13
C LYS A 84 16.69 15.24 8.36
N ARG A 85 16.97 14.63 9.52
CA ARG A 85 16.40 13.31 9.89
C ARG A 85 14.87 13.35 9.95
N TYR A 86 14.27 14.35 10.59
CA TYR A 86 12.81 14.47 10.67
C TYR A 86 12.16 14.71 9.31
N MET A 87 12.76 15.55 8.46
CA MET A 87 12.27 15.76 7.10
C MET A 87 12.36 14.49 6.25
N ASN A 88 13.43 13.70 6.41
CA ASN A 88 13.57 12.41 5.72
C ASN A 88 12.54 11.39 6.21
N LEU A 89 12.26 11.36 7.52
CA LEU A 89 11.23 10.50 8.07
C LEU A 89 9.84 10.85 7.50
N ALA A 90 9.51 12.14 7.41
CA ALA A 90 8.27 12.60 6.78
C ALA A 90 8.17 12.13 5.31
N LYS A 91 9.24 12.27 4.54
CA LYS A 91 9.29 11.79 3.14
C LYS A 91 9.15 10.28 3.02
N GLN A 92 9.75 9.52 3.93
CA GLN A 92 9.60 8.06 3.95
C GLN A 92 8.16 7.63 4.23
N LEU A 93 7.45 8.35 5.10
CA LEU A 93 6.03 8.10 5.35
C LEU A 93 5.19 8.37 4.11
N ASP A 94 5.47 9.46 3.40
CA ASP A 94 4.76 9.78 2.14
C ASP A 94 4.98 8.70 1.08
N GLN A 95 6.23 8.26 0.88
CA GLN A 95 6.57 7.20 -0.06
C GLN A 95 5.88 5.87 0.28
N LYS A 96 5.79 5.54 1.57
CA LYS A 96 5.09 4.33 2.03
C LYS A 96 3.60 4.42 1.71
N ASN A 97 2.97 5.56 2.02
CA ASN A 97 1.56 5.79 1.74
C ASN A 97 1.27 5.74 0.23
N GLU A 98 2.12 6.36 -0.59
CA GLU A 98 2.02 6.28 -2.05
C GLU A 98 2.11 4.83 -2.55
N GLY A 99 3.07 4.05 -2.04
CA GLY A 99 3.21 2.64 -2.36
C GLY A 99 1.97 1.82 -2.02
N GLU A 100 1.38 2.02 -0.84
CA GLU A 100 0.14 1.35 -0.44
C GLU A 100 -1.05 1.74 -1.33
N THR A 101 -1.16 3.01 -1.71
CA THR A 101 -2.22 3.46 -2.63
C THR A 101 -2.08 2.88 -4.04
N LEU A 102 -0.85 2.76 -4.55
CA LEU A 102 -0.57 2.15 -5.84
C LEU A 102 -0.92 0.65 -5.82
N HIS A 103 -0.50 -0.07 -4.78
CA HIS A 103 -0.80 -1.50 -4.64
C HIS A 103 -2.31 -1.75 -4.59
N ARG A 104 -3.06 -0.92 -3.85
CA ARG A 104 -4.51 -0.98 -3.78
C ARG A 104 -5.18 -0.71 -5.13
N LYS A 105 -4.66 0.24 -5.91
CA LYS A 105 -5.16 0.53 -7.27
C LYS A 105 -4.90 -0.65 -8.21
N GLU A 106 -3.72 -1.23 -8.18
CA GLU A 106 -3.38 -2.41 -8.98
C GLU A 106 -4.28 -3.61 -8.65
N GLU A 107 -4.53 -3.87 -7.36
CA GLU A 107 -5.45 -4.93 -6.93
C GLU A 107 -6.88 -4.68 -7.42
N GLN A 108 -7.36 -3.45 -7.34
CA GLN A 108 -8.67 -3.07 -7.88
C GLN A 108 -8.74 -3.26 -9.40
N GLU A 109 -7.68 -2.93 -10.13
CA GLU A 109 -7.61 -3.15 -11.58
C GLU A 109 -7.58 -4.64 -11.92
N ARG A 110 -6.81 -5.45 -11.19
CA ARG A 110 -6.78 -6.91 -11.36
C ARG A 110 -8.15 -7.53 -11.09
N ALA A 111 -8.82 -7.10 -10.02
CA ALA A 111 -10.17 -7.53 -9.70
C ALA A 111 -11.18 -7.14 -10.79
N LYS A 112 -11.13 -5.90 -11.30
CA LYS A 112 -11.96 -5.43 -12.41
C LYS A 112 -11.73 -6.25 -13.68
N LYS A 113 -10.47 -6.51 -14.04
CA LYS A 113 -10.12 -7.36 -15.19
C LYS A 113 -10.67 -8.78 -15.03
N LEU A 114 -10.57 -9.36 -13.83
CA LEU A 114 -11.09 -10.70 -13.55
C LEU A 114 -12.61 -10.75 -13.66
N ILE A 115 -13.34 -9.80 -13.06
CA ILE A 115 -14.80 -9.70 -13.16
C ILE A 115 -15.22 -9.52 -14.63
N ASN A 116 -14.58 -8.60 -15.36
CA ASN A 116 -14.90 -8.38 -16.76
C ASN A 116 -14.62 -9.63 -17.61
N SER A 117 -13.53 -10.35 -17.35
CA SER A 117 -13.24 -11.61 -18.06
C SER A 117 -14.25 -12.72 -17.76
N ALA A 118 -14.82 -12.75 -16.54
CA ALA A 118 -15.84 -13.72 -16.15
C ALA A 118 -17.24 -13.35 -16.66
N LEU A 119 -17.53 -12.06 -16.82
CA LEU A 119 -18.84 -11.53 -17.22
C LEU A 119 -18.98 -11.32 -18.74
N ASP A 120 -17.90 -10.99 -19.44
CA ASP A 120 -17.86 -10.78 -20.90
C ASP A 120 -17.82 -12.11 -21.68
N GLY A 121 -18.53 -13.12 -21.16
CA GLY A 121 -18.65 -14.49 -21.64
C GLY A 121 -19.30 -14.65 -23.02
N ARG A 122 -18.81 -13.90 -24.01
CA ARG A 122 -19.13 -14.09 -25.44
C ARG A 122 -18.48 -15.34 -26.05
N THR A 123 -17.70 -16.11 -25.29
CA THR A 123 -17.07 -17.35 -25.77
C THR A 123 -17.24 -18.58 -24.86
N SER A 124 -17.98 -18.50 -23.75
CA SER A 124 -18.32 -19.71 -22.99
C SER A 124 -19.82 -19.80 -22.83
N GLY A 125 -20.42 -20.72 -23.58
CA GLY A 125 -21.75 -21.22 -23.25
C GLY A 125 -21.84 -21.69 -21.79
N PRO A 126 -23.05 -21.92 -21.27
CA PRO A 126 -23.26 -22.36 -19.90
C PRO A 126 -22.31 -23.50 -19.55
N ALA A 127 -21.62 -23.40 -18.41
CA ALA A 127 -20.62 -24.36 -17.94
C ALA A 127 -21.18 -25.80 -17.76
N ILE A 128 -22.50 -25.95 -17.85
CA ILE A 128 -23.16 -27.23 -18.05
C ILE A 128 -23.53 -27.31 -19.52
N SER A 129 -22.71 -28.05 -20.27
CA SER A 129 -22.96 -28.41 -21.66
C SER A 129 -24.40 -28.91 -21.82
N LYS A 130 -25.13 -28.45 -22.85
CA LYS A 130 -26.46 -28.98 -23.24
C LYS A 130 -26.49 -30.51 -23.32
N VAL A 131 -25.34 -31.13 -23.59
CA VAL A 131 -25.09 -32.58 -23.58
C VAL A 131 -25.46 -33.26 -22.25
N ASN A 132 -25.42 -32.54 -21.11
CA ASN A 132 -25.79 -33.10 -19.80
C ASN A 132 -27.32 -33.09 -19.56
N PHE A 133 -28.08 -32.34 -20.36
CA PHE A 133 -29.53 -32.23 -20.25
C PHE A 133 -30.28 -32.93 -21.40
N GLU A 134 -29.62 -33.22 -22.52
CA GLU A 134 -30.15 -34.09 -23.57
C GLU A 134 -30.02 -35.57 -23.16
N GLY A 135 -31.03 -36.10 -22.46
CA GLY A 135 -31.21 -37.55 -22.31
C GLY A 135 -31.42 -38.10 -20.88
N LYS A 136 -31.44 -37.26 -19.83
CA LYS A 136 -31.69 -37.72 -18.44
C LYS A 136 -33.05 -37.33 -17.87
N HIS A 137 -34.07 -37.25 -18.71
CA HIS A 137 -35.44 -37.46 -18.24
C HIS A 137 -35.82 -38.91 -18.53
N THR A 138 -35.60 -39.81 -17.55
CA THR A 138 -36.27 -41.11 -17.57
C THR A 138 -37.76 -40.85 -17.40
N ARG A 139 -38.50 -40.76 -18.50
CA ARG A 139 -39.95 -41.02 -18.46
C ARG A 139 -40.12 -42.41 -17.86
N PHE A 140 -40.71 -42.48 -16.68
CA PHE A 140 -41.09 -43.76 -16.08
C PHE A 140 -42.03 -44.44 -17.08
N LYS A 141 -41.55 -45.51 -17.71
CA LYS A 141 -42.44 -46.46 -18.36
C LYS A 141 -43.03 -47.29 -17.23
N ASP A 142 -44.34 -47.18 -17.03
CA ASP A 142 -45.10 -48.09 -16.19
C ASP A 142 -45.07 -49.48 -16.83
N HIS A 143 -43.98 -50.21 -16.62
CA HIS A 143 -43.97 -51.64 -16.84
C HIS A 143 -44.58 -52.28 -15.60
N LEU A 144 -45.83 -52.72 -15.74
CA LEU A 144 -46.45 -53.70 -14.85
C LEU A 144 -45.53 -54.94 -14.82
N VAL A 145 -44.88 -55.16 -13.68
CA VAL A 145 -44.06 -56.35 -13.43
C VAL A 145 -45.00 -57.43 -12.88
N ASP A 146 -45.56 -58.24 -13.76
CA ASP A 146 -46.25 -59.48 -13.42
C ASP A 146 -45.20 -60.60 -13.27
N SER A 147 -44.53 -60.68 -12.11
CA SER A 147 -44.06 -61.93 -11.48
C SER A 147 -43.05 -61.62 -10.35
N PRO A 148 -43.18 -62.25 -9.17
CA PRO A 148 -42.35 -61.99 -7.99
C PRO A 148 -40.89 -62.51 -8.09
N GLU A 149 -40.53 -63.33 -9.07
CA GLU A 149 -39.20 -63.98 -9.10
C GLU A 149 -38.05 -63.08 -9.63
N ASP A 150 -38.35 -62.05 -10.42
CA ASP A 150 -37.31 -61.20 -11.02
C ASP A 150 -36.89 -59.99 -10.15
N ARG A 151 -37.59 -59.72 -9.04
CA ARG A 151 -37.20 -58.66 -8.08
C ARG A 151 -35.92 -59.01 -7.30
N GLY A 152 -35.65 -60.30 -7.08
CA GLY A 152 -34.49 -60.77 -6.32
C GLY A 152 -33.15 -60.52 -7.03
N LYS A 153 -33.12 -60.66 -8.36
CA LYS A 153 -31.89 -60.49 -9.17
C LYS A 153 -31.49 -59.02 -9.31
N LEU A 154 -32.46 -58.12 -9.42
CA LEU A 154 -32.23 -56.68 -9.53
C LEU A 154 -31.62 -56.07 -8.24
N SER A 155 -32.02 -56.59 -7.07
CA SER A 155 -31.49 -56.13 -5.78
C SER A 155 -30.03 -56.53 -5.55
N GLN A 156 -29.63 -57.72 -6.01
CA GLN A 156 -28.25 -58.21 -5.88
C GLN A 156 -27.27 -57.47 -6.81
N GLU A 157 -27.71 -57.09 -8.02
CA GLU A 157 -26.89 -56.34 -8.97
C GLU A 157 -26.62 -54.90 -8.50
N LEU A 158 -27.65 -54.25 -7.91
CA LEU A 158 -27.54 -52.91 -7.32
C LEU A 158 -26.61 -52.89 -6.09
N GLN A 159 -26.58 -53.95 -5.27
CA GLN A 159 -25.66 -54.04 -4.14
C GLN A 159 -24.20 -54.24 -4.56
N LYS A 160 -23.93 -54.97 -5.64
CA LYS A 160 -22.57 -55.13 -6.18
C LYS A 160 -21.96 -53.82 -6.68
N GLN A 161 -22.73 -53.00 -7.40
CA GLN A 161 -22.24 -51.71 -7.92
C GLN A 161 -21.92 -50.68 -6.82
N VAL A 162 -22.63 -50.71 -5.69
CA VAL A 162 -22.35 -49.83 -4.53
C VAL A 162 -21.09 -50.26 -3.76
N LEU A 163 -20.73 -51.55 -3.79
CA LEU A 163 -19.54 -52.07 -3.13
C LEU A 163 -18.24 -51.77 -3.90
N GLU A 164 -18.25 -51.80 -5.23
CA GLU A 164 -17.08 -51.48 -6.06
C GLU A 164 -16.70 -50.00 -6.00
N SER A 165 -17.69 -49.12 -5.92
CA SER A 165 -17.49 -47.66 -5.83
C SER A 165 -16.96 -47.17 -4.47
N LYS A 166 -16.97 -48.03 -3.43
CA LYS A 166 -16.34 -47.73 -2.12
C LYS A 166 -14.85 -48.09 -2.05
N ARG A 167 -14.33 -48.96 -2.92
CA ARG A 167 -12.92 -49.42 -2.88
C ARG A 167 -11.93 -48.46 -3.55
N SER A 168 -12.35 -47.50 -4.35
CA SER A 168 -11.46 -46.60 -5.11
C SER A 168 -11.08 -45.28 -4.39
N LYS A 169 -11.46 -45.09 -3.13
CA LYS A 169 -11.20 -43.83 -2.37
C LYS A 169 -9.95 -43.83 -1.48
N THR A 170 -9.06 -44.81 -1.58
CA THR A 170 -7.79 -44.86 -0.82
C THR A 170 -6.60 -44.57 -1.70
N ASN A 171 -6.39 -43.30 -2.06
CA ASN A 171 -5.07 -42.74 -2.36
C ASN A 171 -5.13 -41.19 -2.34
N LYS A 172 -4.87 -40.60 -1.16
CA LYS A 172 -4.50 -39.18 -1.02
C LYS A 172 -3.01 -39.09 -0.68
N PRO A 173 -2.19 -38.29 -1.38
CA PRO A 173 -0.82 -38.01 -0.97
C PRO A 173 -0.81 -37.08 0.25
N LYS A 174 -0.09 -37.45 1.31
CA LYS A 174 0.14 -36.62 2.50
C LYS A 174 1.26 -35.62 2.20
N GLY A 175 0.95 -34.32 2.27
CA GLY A 175 1.92 -33.23 2.19
C GLY A 175 2.82 -33.18 3.43
N GLY A 176 4.14 -33.13 3.22
CA GLY A 176 5.14 -32.95 4.27
C GLY A 176 5.34 -31.47 4.61
N VAL A 177 5.19 -31.12 5.89
CA VAL A 177 5.57 -29.81 6.45
C VAL A 177 6.92 -29.96 7.13
N SER A 178 7.96 -29.34 6.60
CA SER A 178 9.29 -29.30 7.22
C SER A 178 9.38 -28.14 8.23
N LYS A 179 9.51 -28.49 9.52
CA LYS A 179 9.90 -27.56 10.59
C LYS A 179 11.42 -27.39 10.56
N LYS A 180 11.93 -26.20 10.19
CA LYS A 180 13.32 -25.81 10.42
C LYS A 180 13.52 -25.50 11.92
N GLY A 181 14.38 -26.28 12.56
CA GLY A 181 14.85 -26.05 13.93
C GLY A 181 15.87 -24.93 14.00
N LYS A 182 15.78 -24.15 15.08
CA LYS A 182 16.83 -23.28 15.61
C LYS A 182 18.02 -24.13 16.08
N LYS A 183 19.22 -23.75 15.67
CA LYS A 183 20.42 -23.65 16.52
C LYS A 183 21.36 -22.65 15.87
#